data_AF-J3M137-F1
#
_entry.id   AF-J3M137-F1
#
_cell.length_a   1.000
_cell.length_b   1.000
_cell.length_c   1.000
_cell.angle_alpha   90.00
_cell.angle_beta   90.00
_cell.angle_gamma   90.00
#
_symmetry.space_group_name_H-M   'P 1'
#
loop_
_entity.id
_entity.type
_entity.pdbx_description
1 polymer ?
#
loop_
_entity_poly.entity_id
_entity_poly.type
_entity_poly.pdbx_seq_one_letter_code
_entity_poly.pdbx_strand_id
1 'polypeptide(L)'
;MLTGLLGNLSLLSYFAKKKETGAVIVQTLGVISTYVVIAQLAMAESMPLPQFVATSAVVAAGLLLNFLNYFGWLPGTLWLLWEDFITIGGLAVLPQVMWSTFVPFIPNSLLPGIISGSLAATAVVMARMGKLSVGGTKLVGSLSGWTATLLFMWMPVAQMWTNYLNPSNIKGLSPFTMLLAMIGNGLMIPRAVFIRDLMWFTGSAWASFLQGWGNLACMYCFHSISKESFLATTFGLLLWLGLTLWRDTIAHGNSSPMTSLKELLFGK
;
A
#
# COMPACT_ATOMS: atom_id res chain seq x y z
N MET A 1 5.92 8.58 5.62
CA MET A 1 5.55 8.01 6.93
C MET A 1 4.06 8.01 7.17
N LEU A 2 3.38 9.17 7.14
CA LEU A 2 1.91 9.25 7.24
C LEU A 2 1.17 8.39 6.20
N THR A 3 1.67 8.35 4.96
CA THR A 3 1.17 7.47 3.90
C THR A 3 1.23 5.99 4.26
N GLY A 4 2.29 5.56 4.93
CA GLY A 4 2.47 4.16 5.35
C GLY A 4 1.65 3.82 6.56
N LEU A 5 1.49 4.76 7.49
CA LEU A 5 0.56 4.61 8.59
C LEU A 5 -0.87 4.40 8.09
N LEU A 6 -1.34 5.28 7.19
CA LEU A 6 -2.69 5.20 6.61
C LEU A 6 -2.86 3.96 5.72
N GLY A 7 -1.84 3.59 4.95
CA GLY A 7 -1.82 2.36 4.17
C GLY A 7 -1.96 1.13 5.06
N ASN A 8 -1.12 1.01 6.11
CA ASN A 8 -1.14 -0.11 7.04
C ASN A 8 -2.49 -0.20 7.77
N LEU A 9 -3.05 0.94 8.19
CA LEU A 9 -4.33 0.99 8.90
C LEU A 9 -5.52 0.61 7.99
N SER A 10 -5.48 1.04 6.73
CA SER A 10 -6.47 0.66 5.72
C SER A 10 -6.39 -0.84 5.38
N LEU A 11 -5.19 -1.39 5.20
CA LEU A 11 -4.99 -2.83 4.98
C LEU A 11 -5.36 -3.65 6.21
N LEU A 12 -5.05 -3.17 7.42
CA LEU A 12 -5.49 -3.80 8.67
C LEU A 12 -7.02 -3.94 8.68
N SER A 13 -7.73 -2.89 8.28
CA SER A 13 -9.19 -2.90 8.17
C SER A 13 -9.71 -3.90 7.13
N TYR A 14 -9.04 -3.99 6.00
CA TYR A 14 -9.35 -4.98 4.98
C TYR A 14 -9.15 -6.43 5.46
N PHE A 15 -8.02 -6.73 6.11
CA PHE A 15 -7.72 -8.10 6.56
C PHE A 15 -8.46 -8.50 7.82
N ALA A 16 -8.77 -7.56 8.71
CA ALA A 16 -9.62 -7.81 9.87
C ALA A 16 -11.00 -8.29 9.43
N LYS A 17 -11.58 -7.67 8.39
CA LYS A 17 -12.85 -8.08 7.78
C LYS A 17 -12.80 -9.49 7.18
N LYS A 18 -11.70 -9.83 6.50
CA LYS A 18 -11.47 -11.16 5.93
C LYS A 18 -11.03 -12.22 6.96
N LYS A 19 -10.79 -11.83 8.22
CA LYS A 19 -10.25 -12.68 9.29
C LYS A 19 -8.91 -13.36 8.93
N GLU A 20 -8.05 -12.67 8.19
CA GLU A 20 -6.73 -13.20 7.81
C GLU A 20 -5.69 -12.90 8.90
N THR A 21 -5.51 -13.82 9.85
CA THR A 21 -4.67 -13.62 11.05
C THR A 21 -3.23 -13.17 10.73
N GLY A 22 -2.56 -13.84 9.79
CA GLY A 22 -1.18 -13.51 9.44
C GLY A 22 -1.05 -12.09 8.90
N ALA A 23 -1.95 -11.68 8.01
CA ALA A 23 -1.96 -10.34 7.45
C ALA A 23 -2.32 -9.29 8.50
N VAL A 24 -3.29 -9.55 9.38
CA VAL A 24 -3.65 -8.67 10.51
C VAL A 24 -2.44 -8.40 11.41
N ILE A 25 -1.67 -9.44 11.76
CA ILE A 25 -0.47 -9.30 12.60
C ILE A 25 0.57 -8.41 11.90
N VAL A 26 0.88 -8.70 10.63
CA VAL A 26 1.87 -7.93 9.86
C VAL A 26 1.46 -6.47 9.74
N GLN A 27 0.19 -6.18 9.42
CA GLN A 27 -0.28 -4.79 9.31
C GLN A 27 -0.31 -4.07 10.66
N THR A 28 -0.64 -4.77 11.74
CA THR A 28 -0.58 -4.20 13.10
C THR A 28 0.85 -3.80 13.46
N LEU A 29 1.83 -4.67 13.20
CA LEU A 29 3.25 -4.35 13.38
C LEU A 29 3.69 -3.16 12.49
N GLY A 30 3.17 -3.09 11.27
CA GLY A 30 3.38 -1.95 10.37
C GLY A 30 2.84 -0.63 10.93
N VAL A 31 1.62 -0.63 11.48
CA VAL A 31 1.03 0.55 12.15
C VAL A 31 1.88 0.97 13.35
N ILE A 32 2.20 0.03 14.24
CA ILE A 32 2.96 0.31 15.48
C ILE A 32 4.36 0.82 15.16
N SER A 33 5.11 0.14 14.29
CA SER A 33 6.47 0.55 13.91
C SER A 33 6.48 1.94 13.26
N THR A 34 5.55 2.21 12.35
CA THR A 34 5.44 3.54 11.71
C THR A 34 5.08 4.62 12.74
N TYR A 35 4.17 4.30 13.67
CA TYR A 35 3.77 5.23 14.72
C TYR A 35 4.93 5.56 15.68
N VAL A 36 5.76 4.57 16.05
CA VAL A 36 6.97 4.81 16.86
C VAL A 36 7.88 5.83 16.18
N VAL A 37 8.08 5.73 14.87
CA VAL A 37 8.91 6.71 14.16
C VAL A 37 8.24 8.09 14.08
N ILE A 38 6.92 8.15 13.92
CA ILE A 38 6.18 9.43 13.98
C ILE A 38 6.30 10.06 15.37
N ALA A 39 6.24 9.27 16.44
CA ALA A 39 6.45 9.76 17.80
C ALA A 39 7.87 10.29 18.00
N GLN A 40 8.89 9.62 17.45
CA GLN A 40 10.27 10.12 17.44
C GLN A 40 10.39 11.46 16.72
N LEU A 41 9.72 11.64 15.56
CA LEU A 41 9.69 12.91 14.84
C LEU A 41 9.01 14.02 15.64
N ALA A 42 7.93 13.71 16.35
CA ALA A 42 7.26 14.67 17.24
C ALA A 42 8.14 15.05 18.43
N MET A 43 8.86 14.09 19.03
CA MET A 43 9.84 14.35 20.09
C MET A 43 11.01 15.19 19.60
N ALA A 44 11.40 15.04 18.33
CA ALA A 44 12.41 15.86 17.66
C ALA A 44 11.85 17.19 17.11
N GLU A 45 10.65 17.62 17.56
CA GLU A 45 9.97 18.87 17.17
C GLU A 45 9.77 19.05 15.66
N SER A 46 9.88 17.96 14.90
CA SER A 46 9.77 17.94 13.44
C SER A 46 8.31 17.77 12.97
N MET A 47 7.38 17.56 13.91
CA MET A 47 5.94 17.47 13.68
C MET A 47 5.17 18.36 14.65
N PRO A 48 4.32 19.28 14.18
CA PRO A 48 3.45 20.10 15.02
C PRO A 48 2.54 19.26 15.95
N LEU A 49 2.49 19.65 17.22
CA LEU A 49 1.73 18.94 18.27
C LEU A 49 0.25 18.67 17.90
N PRO A 50 -0.53 19.60 17.32
CA PRO A 50 -1.93 19.33 16.99
C PRO A 50 -2.08 18.18 15.98
N GLN A 51 -1.17 18.09 15.01
CA GLN A 51 -1.19 17.07 13.97
C GLN A 51 -0.76 15.71 14.55
N PHE A 52 0.22 15.73 15.47
CA PHE A 52 0.64 14.53 16.19
C PHE A 52 -0.48 13.97 17.06
N VAL A 53 -1.19 14.81 17.83
CA VAL A 53 -2.33 14.40 18.66
C VAL A 53 -3.46 13.82 17.80
N ALA A 54 -3.81 14.49 16.70
CA ALA A 54 -4.83 13.99 15.77
C ALA A 54 -4.44 12.63 15.16
N THR A 55 -3.18 12.49 14.74
CA THR A 55 -2.64 11.22 14.21
C THR A 55 -2.71 10.11 15.26
N SER A 56 -2.31 10.41 16.49
CA SER A 56 -2.33 9.46 17.61
C SER A 56 -3.74 8.98 17.93
N ALA A 57 -4.72 9.89 17.92
CA ALA A 57 -6.13 9.55 18.12
C ALA A 57 -6.64 8.61 17.02
N VAL A 58 -6.33 8.88 15.75
CA VAL A 58 -6.71 8.02 14.62
C VAL A 58 -6.07 6.64 14.70
N VAL A 59 -4.79 6.56 15.08
CA VAL A 59 -4.08 5.28 15.25
C VAL A 59 -4.68 4.47 16.38
N ALA A 60 -4.89 5.08 17.55
CA ALA A 60 -5.46 4.40 18.71
C ALA A 60 -6.89 3.91 18.41
N ALA A 61 -7.74 4.77 17.84
CA ALA A 61 -9.09 4.40 17.43
C ALA A 61 -9.06 3.29 16.39
N GLY A 62 -8.21 3.39 15.38
CA GLY A 62 -8.12 2.41 14.32
C GLY A 62 -7.63 1.05 14.80
N LEU A 63 -6.61 0.98 15.66
CA LEU A 63 -6.18 -0.28 16.25
C LEU A 63 -7.28 -0.91 17.11
N LEU A 64 -7.94 -0.12 17.95
CA LEU A 64 -9.01 -0.59 18.82
C LEU A 64 -10.21 -1.11 18.01
N LEU A 65 -10.71 -0.33 17.06
CA LEU A 65 -11.87 -0.70 16.24
C LEU A 65 -11.59 -1.94 15.38
N ASN A 66 -10.38 -2.04 14.81
CA ASN A 66 -9.97 -3.22 14.05
C ASN A 66 -9.88 -4.47 14.91
N PHE A 67 -9.32 -4.36 16.11
CA PHE A 67 -9.24 -5.47 17.05
C PHE A 67 -10.63 -5.93 17.49
N LEU A 68 -11.49 -4.99 17.93
CA LEU A 68 -12.86 -5.30 18.33
C LEU A 68 -13.66 -5.94 17.19
N ASN A 69 -13.49 -5.46 15.95
CA ASN A 69 -14.15 -6.06 14.79
C ASN A 69 -13.62 -7.47 14.48
N TYR A 70 -12.31 -7.70 14.60
CA TYR A 70 -11.70 -9.01 14.38
C TYR A 70 -12.28 -10.09 15.32
N PHE A 71 -12.51 -9.75 16.60
CA PHE A 71 -13.16 -10.63 17.58
C PHE A 71 -14.69 -10.67 17.47
N GLY A 72 -15.29 -9.88 16.56
CA GLY A 72 -16.75 -9.79 16.39
C GLY A 72 -17.45 -9.07 17.54
N TRP A 73 -16.74 -8.27 18.32
CA TRP A 73 -17.27 -7.50 19.46
C TRP A 73 -17.76 -6.11 19.06
N LEU A 74 -17.57 -5.71 17.79
CA LEU A 74 -17.96 -4.40 17.31
C LEU A 74 -19.33 -4.45 16.61
N PRO A 75 -20.29 -3.58 16.99
CA PRO A 75 -21.53 -3.40 16.25
C PRO A 75 -21.29 -3.04 14.78
N GLY A 76 -22.07 -3.64 13.88
CA GLY A 76 -21.94 -3.41 12.44
C GLY A 76 -22.01 -1.94 12.04
N THR A 77 -22.87 -1.13 12.69
CA THR A 77 -22.97 0.32 12.42
C THR A 77 -21.67 1.07 12.72
N LEU A 78 -21.00 0.76 13.83
CA LEU A 78 -19.73 1.39 14.19
C LEU A 78 -18.61 0.98 13.23
N TRP A 79 -18.61 -0.28 12.80
CA TRP A 79 -17.68 -0.75 11.78
C TRP A 79 -17.88 -0.04 10.44
N LEU A 80 -19.13 0.12 10.00
CA LEU A 80 -19.44 0.82 8.74
C LEU A 80 -18.99 2.28 8.78
N LEU A 81 -19.16 2.97 9.90
CA LEU A 81 -18.67 4.34 10.08
C LEU A 81 -17.14 4.41 9.99
N TRP A 82 -16.44 3.43 10.56
CA TRP A 82 -14.99 3.32 10.44
C TRP A 82 -14.54 3.06 9.00
N GLU A 83 -15.21 2.14 8.28
CA GLU A 83 -14.94 1.88 6.87
C GLU A 83 -15.14 3.14 6.00
N ASP A 84 -16.21 3.89 6.26
CA ASP A 84 -16.51 5.15 5.57
C ASP A 84 -15.43 6.19 5.84
N PHE A 85 -15.04 6.36 7.11
CA PHE A 85 -13.98 7.27 7.52
C PHE A 85 -12.65 6.96 6.82
N ILE A 86 -12.22 5.69 6.83
CA ILE A 86 -10.98 5.26 6.17
C ILE A 86 -11.06 5.42 4.66
N THR A 87 -12.21 5.17 4.05
CA THR A 87 -12.40 5.32 2.59
C THR A 87 -12.25 6.79 2.18
N ILE A 88 -12.95 7.70 2.88
CA ILE A 88 -12.89 9.14 2.59
C ILE A 88 -11.48 9.67 2.88
N GLY A 89 -10.92 9.33 4.03
CA GLY A 89 -9.57 9.75 4.44
C GLY A 89 -8.49 9.26 3.46
N GLY A 90 -8.56 7.99 3.06
CA GLY A 90 -7.67 7.40 2.07
C GLY A 90 -7.70 8.17 0.76
N LEU A 91 -8.89 8.37 0.19
CA LEU A 91 -9.06 9.02 -1.10
C LEU A 91 -8.73 10.52 -1.05
N ALA A 92 -8.93 11.20 0.08
CA ALA A 92 -8.45 12.57 0.23
C ALA A 92 -6.92 12.63 0.27
N VAL A 93 -6.27 11.72 1.01
CA VAL A 93 -4.82 11.76 1.22
C VAL A 93 -4.04 11.32 -0.01
N LEU A 94 -4.51 10.32 -0.76
CA LEU A 94 -3.76 9.76 -1.89
C LEU A 94 -3.41 10.80 -2.97
N PRO A 95 -4.36 11.52 -3.60
CA PRO A 95 -4.05 12.55 -4.59
C PRO A 95 -3.28 13.73 -3.97
N GLN A 96 -3.53 14.06 -2.70
CA GLN A 96 -2.80 15.11 -2.02
C GLN A 96 -1.31 14.77 -1.89
N VAL A 97 -0.99 13.54 -1.49
CA VAL A 97 0.39 13.06 -1.39
C VAL A 97 1.06 13.01 -2.76
N MET A 98 0.34 12.52 -3.77
CA MET A 98 0.84 12.50 -5.15
C MET A 98 1.22 13.90 -5.61
N TRP A 99 0.36 14.88 -5.36
CA TRP A 99 0.63 16.28 -5.67
C TRP A 99 1.82 16.82 -4.86
N SER A 100 1.80 16.66 -3.54
CA SER A 100 2.87 17.17 -2.66
C SER A 100 4.25 16.59 -2.96
N THR A 101 4.35 15.41 -3.60
CA THR A 101 5.61 14.80 -4.03
C THR A 101 6.39 15.68 -5.01
N PHE A 102 5.70 16.43 -5.87
CA PHE A 102 6.32 17.24 -6.92
C PHE A 102 6.51 18.71 -6.51
N VAL A 103 6.17 19.11 -5.28
CA VAL A 103 6.47 20.45 -4.78
C VAL A 103 7.99 20.59 -4.58
N PRO A 104 8.63 21.71 -4.99
CA PRO A 104 8.05 22.98 -5.47
C PRO A 104 7.89 23.10 -7.00
N PHE A 105 8.09 22.04 -7.78
CA PHE A 105 7.91 22.07 -9.25
C PHE A 105 6.45 22.29 -9.67
N ILE A 106 5.51 21.98 -8.77
CA ILE A 106 4.10 22.34 -8.89
C ILE A 106 3.65 23.20 -7.69
N PRO A 107 2.58 23.99 -7.84
CA PRO A 107 2.09 24.86 -6.76
C PRO A 107 1.75 24.09 -5.49
N ASN A 108 2.13 24.63 -4.34
CA ASN A 108 1.66 24.12 -3.06
C ASN A 108 0.14 24.37 -2.95
N SER A 109 -0.65 23.29 -2.95
CA SER A 109 -2.10 23.35 -2.95
C SER A 109 -2.70 22.15 -2.22
N LEU A 110 -3.81 22.40 -1.51
CA LEU A 110 -4.64 21.38 -0.87
C LEU A 110 -5.84 20.97 -1.74
N LEU A 111 -5.98 21.56 -2.94
CA LEU A 111 -7.11 21.30 -3.84
C LEU A 111 -7.26 19.82 -4.23
N PRO A 112 -6.18 19.07 -4.57
CA PRO A 112 -6.33 17.67 -4.96
C PRO A 112 -6.98 16.83 -3.86
N GLY A 113 -6.58 17.04 -2.61
CA GLY A 113 -7.17 16.34 -1.47
C GLY A 113 -8.60 16.76 -1.19
N ILE A 114 -8.91 18.06 -1.26
CA ILE A 114 -10.27 18.57 -1.03
C ILE A 114 -11.25 18.04 -2.08
N ILE A 115 -10.87 18.09 -3.37
CA ILE A 115 -11.72 17.62 -4.47
C ILE A 115 -11.96 16.11 -4.32
N SER A 116 -10.89 15.33 -4.14
CA SER A 116 -11.03 13.88 -4.04
C SER A 116 -11.79 13.45 -2.79
N GLY A 117 -11.51 14.08 -1.64
CA GLY A 117 -12.23 13.83 -0.39
C GLY A 117 -13.71 14.18 -0.48
N SER A 118 -14.07 15.28 -1.13
CA SER A 118 -15.47 15.69 -1.34
C SER A 118 -16.22 14.71 -2.25
N LEU A 119 -15.58 14.24 -3.31
CA LEU A 119 -16.13 13.21 -4.18
C LEU A 119 -16.29 11.87 -3.45
N ALA A 120 -15.31 11.47 -2.64
CA ALA A 120 -15.37 10.27 -1.82
C ALA A 120 -16.51 10.33 -0.80
N ALA A 121 -16.66 11.46 -0.10
CA ALA A 121 -17.76 11.68 0.84
C ALA A 121 -19.11 11.60 0.14
N THR A 122 -19.24 12.22 -1.04
CA THR A 122 -20.46 12.15 -1.85
C THR A 122 -20.78 10.71 -2.25
N ALA A 123 -19.79 9.95 -2.74
CA ALA A 123 -19.97 8.56 -3.14
C ALA A 123 -20.38 7.66 -1.97
N VAL A 124 -19.77 7.85 -0.79
CA VAL A 124 -20.13 7.13 0.43
C VAL A 124 -21.56 7.46 0.85
N VAL A 125 -21.95 8.73 0.90
CA VAL A 125 -23.31 9.14 1.24
C VAL A 125 -24.33 8.54 0.26
N MET A 126 -24.06 8.58 -1.04
CA MET A 126 -24.91 7.96 -2.05
C MET A 126 -25.02 6.44 -1.88
N ALA A 127 -23.95 5.75 -1.48
CA ALA A 127 -23.97 4.33 -1.15
C ALA A 127 -24.88 4.04 0.04
N ARG A 128 -24.79 4.85 1.11
CA ARG A 128 -25.59 4.70 2.33
C ARG A 128 -27.07 5.03 2.11
N MET A 129 -27.37 5.96 1.20
CA MET A 129 -28.75 6.27 0.79
C MET A 129 -29.36 5.22 -0.15
N GLY A 130 -28.62 4.18 -0.55
CA GLY A 130 -29.10 3.19 -1.52
C GLY A 130 -29.29 3.74 -2.93
N LYS A 131 -28.66 4.90 -3.25
CA LYS A 131 -28.75 5.54 -4.57
C LYS A 131 -27.77 4.96 -5.60
N LEU A 132 -26.78 4.19 -5.15
CA LEU A 132 -25.84 3.50 -6.02
C LEU A 132 -26.35 2.13 -6.44
N SER A 133 -26.00 1.71 -7.66
CA SER A 133 -26.20 0.35 -8.11
C SER A 133 -25.40 -0.64 -7.24
N VAL A 134 -25.76 -1.92 -7.28
CA VAL A 134 -25.03 -2.99 -6.55
C VAL A 134 -23.53 -2.97 -6.89
N GLY A 135 -23.19 -2.74 -8.16
CA GLY A 135 -21.81 -2.57 -8.61
C GLY A 135 -21.13 -1.34 -8.02
N GLY A 136 -21.83 -0.20 -7.97
CA GLY A 136 -21.32 1.04 -7.36
C GLY A 136 -21.07 0.90 -5.87
N THR A 137 -21.97 0.25 -5.13
CA THR A 137 -21.78 -0.01 -3.70
C THR A 137 -20.61 -0.95 -3.44
N LYS A 138 -20.44 -1.98 -4.29
CA LYS A 138 -19.28 -2.89 -4.22
C LYS A 138 -17.97 -2.16 -4.53
N LEU A 139 -17.97 -1.22 -5.48
CA LEU A 139 -16.83 -0.37 -5.77
C LEU A 139 -16.46 0.49 -4.57
N VAL A 140 -17.42 1.22 -3.98
CA VAL A 140 -17.17 2.05 -2.79
C VAL A 140 -16.59 1.20 -1.65
N GLY A 141 -17.12 0.00 -1.44
CA GLY A 141 -16.59 -0.93 -0.43
C GLY A 141 -15.19 -1.48 -0.70
N SER A 142 -14.69 -1.40 -1.94
CA SER A 142 -13.32 -1.82 -2.29
C SER A 142 -12.32 -0.67 -2.35
N LEU A 143 -12.79 0.59 -2.36
CA LEU A 143 -11.95 1.78 -2.47
C LEU A 143 -10.94 1.90 -1.32
N SER A 144 -11.30 1.54 -0.09
CA SER A 144 -10.37 1.59 1.05
C SER A 144 -9.14 0.69 0.84
N GLY A 145 -9.37 -0.56 0.41
CA GLY A 145 -8.30 -1.50 0.09
C GLY A 145 -7.43 -1.02 -1.08
N TRP A 146 -8.07 -0.60 -2.18
CA TRP A 146 -7.34 -0.09 -3.34
C TRP A 146 -6.54 1.17 -3.03
N THR A 147 -7.10 2.08 -2.23
CA THR A 147 -6.40 3.29 -1.81
C THR A 147 -5.19 2.96 -0.95
N ALA A 148 -5.30 1.97 -0.06
CA ALA A 148 -4.16 1.47 0.71
C ALA A 148 -3.05 0.96 -0.20
N THR A 149 -3.40 0.11 -1.18
CA THR A 149 -2.47 -0.42 -2.18
C THR A 149 -1.80 0.72 -2.95
N LEU A 150 -2.56 1.70 -3.44
CA LEU A 150 -2.01 2.84 -4.18
C LEU A 150 -1.10 3.72 -3.32
N LEU A 151 -1.42 3.92 -2.03
CA LEU A 151 -0.56 4.64 -1.09
C LEU A 151 0.79 3.95 -0.91
N PHE A 152 0.80 2.61 -0.81
CA PHE A 152 2.05 1.83 -0.78
C PHE A 152 2.79 1.89 -2.11
N MET A 153 2.09 1.81 -3.23
CA MET A 153 2.69 1.93 -4.55
C MET A 153 3.32 3.31 -4.76
N TRP A 154 2.76 4.36 -4.17
CA TRP A 154 3.31 5.70 -4.33
C TRP A 154 4.60 5.94 -3.54
N MET A 155 4.84 5.23 -2.43
CA MET A 155 6.06 5.41 -1.63
C MET A 155 7.36 5.28 -2.43
N PRO A 156 7.60 4.20 -3.20
CA PRO A 156 8.82 4.09 -4.00
C PRO A 156 8.90 5.17 -5.09
N VAL A 157 7.78 5.63 -5.65
CA VAL A 157 7.78 6.73 -6.62
C VAL A 157 8.30 8.01 -5.97
N ALA A 158 7.77 8.38 -4.79
CA ALA A 158 8.23 9.55 -4.06
C ALA A 158 9.71 9.44 -3.63
N GLN A 159 10.15 8.24 -3.23
CA GLN A 159 11.55 7.98 -2.90
C GLN A 159 12.46 8.14 -4.12
N MET A 160 12.10 7.54 -5.26
CA MET A 160 12.88 7.66 -6.50
C MET A 160 12.93 9.10 -7.01
N TRP A 161 11.82 9.83 -6.94
CA TRP A 161 11.79 11.27 -7.25
C TRP A 161 12.74 12.08 -6.38
N THR A 162 12.72 11.83 -5.06
CA THR A 162 13.62 12.50 -4.11
C THR A 162 15.09 12.17 -4.37
N ASN A 163 15.39 10.92 -4.72
CA ASN A 163 16.72 10.47 -5.10
C ASN A 163 17.19 11.06 -6.43
N TYR A 164 16.29 11.23 -7.38
CA TYR A 164 16.59 11.88 -8.65
C TYR A 164 16.99 13.35 -8.45
N LEU A 165 16.25 14.07 -7.60
CA LEU A 165 16.55 15.46 -7.26
C LEU A 165 17.82 15.60 -6.42
N ASN A 166 18.10 14.64 -5.53
CA ASN A 166 19.26 14.64 -4.65
C ASN A 166 19.98 13.28 -4.70
N PRO A 167 20.86 13.06 -5.70
CA PRO A 167 21.54 11.77 -5.90
C PRO A 167 22.38 11.29 -4.71
N SER A 168 22.81 12.20 -3.83
CA SER A 168 23.51 11.86 -2.59
C SER A 168 22.70 10.96 -1.66
N ASN A 169 21.37 11.04 -1.69
CA ASN A 169 20.47 10.24 -0.85
C ASN A 169 20.58 8.74 -1.13
N ILE A 170 20.97 8.36 -2.36
CA ILE A 170 21.12 6.95 -2.77
C ILE A 170 22.20 6.25 -1.96
N LYS A 171 23.24 6.97 -1.52
CA LYS A 171 24.29 6.43 -0.65
C LYS A 171 23.78 6.07 0.75
N GLY A 172 22.67 6.68 1.19
CA GLY A 172 22.00 6.35 2.44
C GLY A 172 21.11 5.11 2.34
N LEU A 173 20.88 4.56 1.15
CA LEU A 173 20.10 3.34 0.96
C LEU A 173 20.98 2.11 1.19
N SER A 174 20.47 1.15 1.95
CA SER A 174 21.09 -0.15 2.12
C SER A 174 20.68 -1.10 0.99
N PRO A 175 21.63 -1.66 0.21
CA PRO A 175 21.31 -2.65 -0.83
C PRO A 175 20.62 -3.88 -0.24
N PHE A 176 21.03 -4.27 0.97
CA PHE A 176 20.45 -5.41 1.67
C PHE A 176 18.99 -5.16 2.06
N THR A 177 18.66 -3.95 2.50
CA THR A 177 17.27 -3.57 2.81
C THR A 177 16.42 -3.57 1.54
N MET A 178 16.94 -3.08 0.41
CA MET A 178 16.22 -3.11 -0.87
C MET A 178 16.02 -4.56 -1.36
N LEU A 179 17.02 -5.42 -1.18
CA LEU A 179 16.91 -6.85 -1.50
C LEU A 179 15.87 -7.57 -0.62
N LEU A 180 15.89 -7.32 0.70
CA LEU A 180 14.87 -7.87 1.61
C LEU A 180 13.48 -7.37 1.26
N ALA A 181 13.33 -6.09 0.91
CA ALA A 181 12.07 -5.54 0.43
C ALA A 181 11.60 -6.23 -0.86
N MET A 182 12.52 -6.48 -1.81
CA MET A 182 12.22 -7.21 -3.04
C MET A 182 11.77 -8.65 -2.75
N ILE A 183 12.51 -9.38 -1.92
CA ILE A 183 12.20 -10.78 -1.58
C ILE A 183 10.89 -10.87 -0.80
N GLY A 184 10.71 -10.06 0.24
CA GLY A 184 9.51 -10.09 1.08
C GLY A 184 8.24 -9.87 0.27
N ASN A 185 8.23 -8.86 -0.61
CA ASN A 185 7.10 -8.62 -1.51
C ASN A 185 6.98 -9.71 -2.59
N GLY A 186 8.10 -10.19 -3.12
CA GLY A 186 8.13 -11.24 -4.14
C GLY A 186 7.51 -12.54 -3.64
N LEU A 187 7.76 -12.91 -2.38
CA LEU A 187 7.19 -14.09 -1.73
C LEU A 187 5.66 -14.00 -1.54
N MET A 188 5.08 -12.79 -1.62
CA MET A 188 3.63 -12.60 -1.52
C MET A 188 2.91 -12.82 -2.87
N ILE A 189 3.64 -12.72 -3.99
CA ILE A 189 3.09 -12.85 -5.35
C ILE A 189 2.43 -14.22 -5.59
N PRO A 190 3.04 -15.38 -5.25
CA PRO A 190 2.42 -16.68 -5.49
C PRO A 190 1.05 -16.82 -4.86
N ARG A 191 0.89 -16.38 -3.61
CA ARG A 191 -0.42 -16.38 -2.95
C ARG A 191 -1.42 -15.54 -3.72
N ALA A 192 -1.04 -14.31 -4.10
CA ALA A 192 -1.90 -13.37 -4.81
C ALA A 192 -2.43 -13.96 -6.12
N VAL A 193 -1.52 -14.56 -6.90
CA VAL A 193 -1.84 -15.21 -8.17
C VAL A 193 -2.75 -16.42 -7.94
N PHE A 194 -2.42 -17.27 -6.95
CA PHE A 194 -3.14 -18.51 -6.67
C PHE A 194 -4.62 -18.28 -6.29
N ILE A 195 -4.89 -17.29 -5.44
CA ILE A 195 -6.27 -16.96 -5.00
C ILE A 195 -6.97 -15.95 -5.92
N ARG A 196 -6.32 -15.52 -7.00
CA ARG A 196 -6.81 -14.49 -7.93
C ARG A 196 -7.13 -13.13 -7.26
N ASP A 197 -6.30 -12.71 -6.30
CA ASP A 197 -6.43 -11.40 -5.65
C ASP A 197 -5.61 -10.35 -6.40
N LEU A 198 -6.27 -9.66 -7.34
CA LEU A 198 -5.65 -8.63 -8.18
C LEU A 198 -5.03 -7.51 -7.36
N MET A 199 -5.74 -7.04 -6.33
CA MET A 199 -5.28 -5.90 -5.51
C MET A 199 -3.99 -6.26 -4.78
N TRP A 200 -3.93 -7.46 -4.20
CA TRP A 200 -2.74 -7.96 -3.51
C TRP A 200 -1.58 -8.22 -4.49
N PHE A 201 -1.88 -8.73 -5.68
CA PHE A 201 -0.90 -8.96 -6.73
C PHE A 201 -0.28 -7.65 -7.19
N THR A 202 -1.10 -6.63 -7.51
CA THR A 202 -0.64 -5.32 -7.96
C THR A 202 0.29 -4.68 -6.93
N GLY A 203 -0.10 -4.67 -5.64
CA GLY A 203 0.73 -4.13 -4.58
C GLY A 203 2.06 -4.87 -4.42
N SER A 204 2.01 -6.20 -4.34
CA SER A 204 3.21 -7.04 -4.14
C SER A 204 4.16 -7.00 -5.32
N ALA A 205 3.63 -7.05 -6.56
CA ALA A 205 4.42 -6.92 -7.77
C ALA A 205 5.06 -5.55 -7.86
N TRP A 206 4.29 -4.48 -7.66
CA TRP A 206 4.82 -3.11 -7.69
C TRP A 206 5.91 -2.87 -6.66
N ALA A 207 5.72 -3.33 -5.42
CA ALA A 207 6.76 -3.21 -4.39
C ALA A 207 8.01 -4.04 -4.74
N SER A 208 7.85 -5.25 -5.28
CA SER A 208 8.99 -6.07 -5.73
C SER A 208 9.78 -5.37 -6.84
N PHE A 209 9.08 -4.83 -7.84
CA PHE A 209 9.70 -4.20 -9.00
C PHE A 209 10.23 -2.79 -8.72
N LEU A 210 9.46 -1.92 -8.09
CA LEU A 210 9.82 -0.51 -7.96
C LEU A 210 10.54 -0.22 -6.64
N GLN A 211 9.99 -0.70 -5.51
CA GLN A 211 10.63 -0.49 -4.20
C GLN A 211 11.89 -1.33 -4.02
N GLY A 212 11.87 -2.59 -4.49
CA GLY A 212 13.02 -3.49 -4.44
C GLY A 212 13.98 -3.29 -5.62
N TRP A 213 13.63 -3.88 -6.77
CA TRP A 213 14.50 -3.92 -7.95
C TRP A 213 14.81 -2.52 -8.51
N GLY A 214 13.83 -1.61 -8.54
CA GLY A 214 13.99 -0.26 -9.09
C GLY A 214 14.99 0.58 -8.31
N ASN A 215 14.93 0.51 -6.97
CA ASN A 215 15.96 1.15 -6.13
C ASN A 215 17.33 0.48 -6.31
N LEU A 216 17.42 -0.84 -6.44
CA LEU A 216 18.68 -1.52 -6.75
C LEU A 216 19.23 -1.09 -8.12
N ALA A 217 18.38 -0.91 -9.12
CA ALA A 217 18.76 -0.39 -10.43
C ALA A 217 19.30 1.05 -10.33
N CYS A 218 18.64 1.93 -9.57
CA CYS A 218 19.17 3.26 -9.26
C CYS A 218 20.55 3.16 -8.58
N MET A 219 20.69 2.33 -7.54
CA MET A 219 21.97 2.15 -6.85
C MET A 219 23.07 1.66 -7.80
N TYR A 220 22.75 0.80 -8.77
CA TYR A 220 23.68 0.37 -9.80
C TYR A 220 24.09 1.52 -10.74
N CYS A 221 23.11 2.31 -11.22
CA CYS A 221 23.35 3.47 -12.07
C CYS A 221 24.23 4.54 -11.38
N PHE A 222 24.14 4.66 -10.05
CA PHE A 222 24.95 5.58 -9.25
C PHE A 222 26.20 4.90 -8.63
N HIS A 223 26.64 3.77 -9.18
CA HIS A 223 27.85 3.06 -8.79
C HIS A 223 27.94 2.69 -7.29
N SER A 224 26.78 2.51 -6.63
CA SER A 224 26.69 2.13 -5.22
C SER A 224 26.66 0.61 -4.99
N ILE A 225 26.39 -0.18 -6.03
CA ILE A 225 26.45 -1.65 -6.01
C ILE A 225 27.19 -2.19 -7.22
N SER A 226 27.75 -3.41 -7.10
CA SER A 226 28.47 -4.06 -8.20
C SER A 226 27.53 -4.59 -9.28
N LYS A 227 28.06 -4.73 -10.50
CA LYS A 227 27.33 -5.29 -11.64
C LYS A 227 26.86 -6.72 -11.37
N GLU A 228 27.70 -7.53 -10.73
CA GLU A 228 27.41 -8.93 -10.41
C GLU A 228 26.24 -9.02 -9.44
N SER A 229 26.22 -8.16 -8.42
CA SER A 229 25.14 -8.09 -7.43
C SER A 229 23.81 -7.69 -8.09
N PHE A 230 23.84 -6.68 -8.96
CA PHE A 230 22.64 -6.25 -9.69
C PHE A 230 22.12 -7.31 -10.67
N LEU A 231 23.01 -7.99 -11.40
CA LEU A 231 22.62 -9.05 -12.34
C LEU A 231 22.08 -10.27 -11.60
N ALA A 232 22.70 -10.69 -10.49
CA ALA A 232 22.25 -11.81 -9.68
C ALA A 232 20.84 -11.57 -9.11
N THR A 233 20.60 -10.37 -8.57
CA THR A 233 19.28 -9.99 -8.03
C THR A 233 18.21 -9.89 -9.13
N THR A 234 18.55 -9.34 -10.29
CA THR A 234 17.65 -9.28 -11.46
C THR A 234 17.29 -10.68 -11.96
N PHE A 235 18.29 -11.56 -12.12
CA PHE A 235 18.08 -12.94 -12.54
C PHE A 235 17.24 -13.72 -11.53
N GLY A 236 17.53 -13.56 -10.23
CA GLY A 236 16.76 -14.19 -9.16
C GLY A 236 15.28 -13.77 -9.17
N LEU A 237 14.99 -12.48 -9.37
CA LEU A 237 13.62 -11.99 -9.47
C LEU A 237 12.89 -12.58 -10.69
N LEU A 238 13.52 -12.55 -11.87
CA LEU A 238 12.92 -13.10 -13.09
C LEU A 238 12.66 -14.61 -12.96
N LEU A 239 13.61 -15.36 -12.40
CA LEU A 239 13.46 -16.79 -12.14
C LEU A 239 12.30 -17.05 -11.17
N TRP A 240 12.21 -16.29 -10.08
CA TRP A 240 11.14 -16.42 -9.09
C TRP A 240 9.75 -16.17 -9.71
N LEU A 241 9.60 -15.13 -10.51
CA LEU A 241 8.35 -14.81 -11.19
C LEU A 241 7.97 -15.88 -12.22
N GLY A 242 8.94 -16.32 -13.02
CA GLY A 242 8.74 -17.41 -13.98
C GLY A 242 8.28 -18.70 -13.31
N LEU A 243 8.95 -19.11 -12.23
CA LEU A 243 8.58 -20.28 -11.44
C LEU A 243 7.19 -20.13 -10.81
N THR A 244 6.85 -18.95 -10.30
CA THR A 244 5.54 -18.67 -9.69
C THR A 244 4.42 -18.87 -10.69
N LEU A 245 4.52 -18.25 -11.87
CA LEU A 245 3.49 -18.37 -12.90
C LEU A 245 3.40 -19.78 -13.47
N TRP A 246 4.55 -20.46 -13.64
CA TRP A 246 4.58 -21.86 -14.06
C TRP A 246 3.88 -22.79 -13.06
N ARG A 247 4.18 -22.66 -11.77
CA ARG A 247 3.56 -23.46 -10.72
C ARG A 247 2.06 -23.21 -10.61
N ASP A 248 1.63 -21.96 -10.75
CA ASP A 248 0.21 -21.60 -10.77
C ASP A 248 -0.52 -22.22 -11.97
N THR A 249 0.11 -22.22 -13.15
CA THR A 249 -0.43 -22.85 -14.36
C THR A 249 -0.71 -24.33 -14.11
N ILE A 250 0.25 -25.05 -13.52
CA ILE A 250 0.10 -26.48 -13.18
C ILE A 250 -1.03 -26.67 -12.15
N ALA A 251 -1.08 -25.82 -11.12
CA ALA A 251 -2.07 -25.96 -10.04
C ALA A 251 -3.51 -25.79 -10.52
N HIS A 252 -3.75 -24.89 -11.48
CA HIS A 252 -5.08 -24.65 -12.06
C HIS A 252 -5.35 -25.44 -13.35
N GLY A 253 -4.39 -26.24 -13.83
CA GLY A 253 -4.54 -27.01 -15.08
C GLY A 253 -4.62 -26.14 -16.33
N ASN A 254 -4.08 -24.92 -16.28
CA ASN A 254 -4.14 -23.96 -17.37
C ASN A 254 -3.21 -24.34 -18.52
N SER A 255 -3.59 -23.99 -19.75
CA SER A 255 -2.78 -24.26 -20.94
C SER A 255 -1.50 -23.42 -21.03
N SER A 256 -1.46 -22.27 -20.34
CA SER A 256 -0.29 -21.39 -20.31
C SER A 256 -0.25 -20.49 -19.07
N PRO A 257 0.95 -20.02 -18.67
CA PRO A 257 1.12 -18.95 -17.67
C PRO A 257 0.36 -17.66 -17.98
N MET A 258 0.15 -17.37 -19.26
CA MET A 258 -0.57 -16.18 -19.70
C MET A 258 -2.08 -16.30 -19.45
N THR A 259 -2.61 -17.52 -19.43
CA THR A 259 -4.01 -17.79 -19.09
C THR A 259 -4.27 -17.44 -17.62
N SER A 260 -3.38 -17.87 -16.71
CA SER A 260 -3.45 -17.50 -15.30
C SER A 260 -3.40 -15.99 -15.04
N LEU A 261 -2.54 -15.27 -15.80
CA LEU A 261 -2.47 -13.80 -15.72
C LEU A 261 -3.74 -13.12 -16.24
N LYS A 262 -4.33 -13.62 -17.34
CA LYS A 262 -5.59 -13.10 -17.86
C LYS A 262 -6.73 -13.28 -16.86
N GLU A 263 -6.84 -14.47 -16.29
CA GLU A 263 -7.85 -14.77 -15.27
C GLU A 263 -7.74 -13.84 -14.05
N LEU A 264 -6.50 -13.53 -13.62
CA LEU A 264 -6.23 -12.59 -12.53
C LEU A 264 -6.64 -11.16 -12.87
N LEU A 265 -6.40 -10.70 -14.10
CA LEU A 265 -6.64 -9.31 -14.52
C LEU A 265 -8.10 -9.05 -14.89
N PHE A 266 -8.76 -9.99 -15.57
CA PHE A 266 -10.08 -9.78 -16.16
C PHE A 266 -11.20 -10.52 -15.43
N GLY A 267 -10.87 -11.48 -14.58
CA GLY A 267 -11.87 -12.32 -13.91
C GLY A 267 -12.58 -13.21 -14.93
N LYS A 268 -12.05 -14.42 -15.10
CA LYS A 268 -12.25 -15.39 -16.20
C LYS A 268 -11.36 -15.12 -17.41
#